data_AF-A0A1R0L962-F1
#
_entry.id   AF-A0A1R0L962-F1
#
_cell.length_a   1.000
_cell.length_b   1.000
_cell.length_c   1.000
_cell.angle_alpha   90.00
_cell.angle_beta   90.00
_cell.angle_gamma   90.00
#
_symmetry.space_group_name_H-M   'P 1'
#
loop_
_entity.id
_entity.type
_entity.pdbx_description
1 polymer ?
#
loop_
_entity_poly.entity_id
_entity_poly.type
_entity_poly.pdbx_seq_one_letter_code
_entity_poly.pdbx_strand_id
1 'polypeptide(L)'
;MLPERVEKIGLAENPRLQDIRPLTAFRSLERVGLMDCPETDDLAPLAELGLNELHLNNVGTISGLDRLATLRYLTVTTELPVGLRTLPP
;
A
#
# COMPACT_ATOMS: atom_id res chain seq x y z
N MET A 1 23.42 -6.09 -3.69
CA MET A 1 23.39 -4.87 -2.87
C MET A 1 22.12 -4.13 -3.23
N LEU A 2 21.21 -3.91 -2.26
CA LEU A 2 20.08 -2.99 -2.45
C LEU A 2 20.62 -1.55 -2.40
N PRO A 3 19.96 -0.56 -3.04
CA PRO A 3 20.40 0.83 -3.00
C PRO A 3 20.47 1.35 -1.56
N GLU A 4 21.42 2.23 -1.26
CA GLU A 4 21.60 2.79 0.10
C GLU A 4 20.35 3.54 0.61
N ARG A 5 19.50 4.04 -0.29
CA ARG A 5 18.28 4.76 0.07
C ARG A 5 17.19 4.54 -0.97
N VAL A 6 16.19 3.73 -0.62
CA VAL A 6 14.97 3.54 -1.41
C VAL A 6 13.83 4.23 -0.70
N GLU A 7 13.30 5.30 -1.30
CA GLU A 7 12.18 6.08 -0.73
C GLU A 7 10.82 5.73 -1.33
N LYS A 8 10.82 5.16 -2.53
CA LYS A 8 9.60 4.83 -3.28
C LYS A 8 9.69 3.44 -3.86
N ILE A 9 8.63 2.66 -3.66
CA ILE A 9 8.42 1.36 -4.30
C ILE A 9 7.05 1.37 -4.96
N GLY A 10 7.00 0.92 -6.22
CA GLY A 10 5.76 0.63 -6.93
C GLY A 10 5.74 -0.86 -7.28
N LEU A 11 4.66 -1.54 -6.94
CA LEU A 11 4.39 -2.92 -7.32
C LEU A 11 3.15 -2.91 -8.21
N ALA A 12 3.30 -3.40 -9.43
CA ALA A 12 2.24 -3.39 -10.44
C ALA A 12 2.09 -4.78 -11.04
N GLU A 13 0.85 -5.19 -11.34
CA GLU A 13 0.54 -6.44 -12.06
C GLU A 13 1.05 -7.70 -11.33
N ASN A 14 0.92 -7.74 -10.00
CA ASN A 14 1.28 -8.90 -9.18
C ASN A 14 0.03 -9.57 -8.61
N PRO A 15 -0.66 -10.43 -9.39
CA PRO A 15 -1.94 -11.01 -8.98
C PRO A 15 -1.85 -11.93 -7.76
N ARG A 16 -0.65 -12.41 -7.42
CA ARG A 16 -0.39 -13.34 -6.30
C ARG A 16 0.42 -12.73 -5.16
N LEU A 17 0.61 -11.40 -5.16
CA LEU A 17 1.31 -10.74 -4.07
C LEU A 17 0.40 -10.67 -2.85
N GLN A 18 0.71 -11.48 -1.84
CA GLN A 18 -0.02 -11.52 -0.57
C GLN A 18 0.77 -10.84 0.55
N ASP A 19 2.07 -11.16 0.65
CA ASP A 19 2.92 -10.68 1.73
C ASP A 19 3.79 -9.49 1.30
N ILE A 20 3.55 -8.33 1.91
CA ILE A 20 4.34 -7.12 1.72
C ILE A 20 5.28 -6.81 2.90
N ARG A 21 5.41 -7.69 3.89
CA ARG A 21 6.38 -7.55 5.00
C ARG A 21 7.82 -7.33 4.52
N PRO A 22 8.31 -7.92 3.41
CA PRO A 22 9.66 -7.61 2.93
C PRO A 22 9.92 -6.13 2.65
N LEU A 23 8.87 -5.32 2.42
CA LEU A 23 9.02 -3.87 2.23
C LEU A 23 9.56 -3.16 3.48
N THR A 24 9.40 -3.74 4.68
CA THR A 24 9.89 -3.12 5.92
C THR A 24 11.42 -3.10 6.00
N ALA A 25 12.12 -3.90 5.19
CA ALA A 25 13.58 -3.85 5.07
C ALA A 25 14.09 -2.50 4.51
N PHE A 26 13.25 -1.77 3.76
CA PHE A 26 13.57 -0.45 3.23
C PHE A 26 13.21 0.64 4.24
N ARG A 27 14.06 0.83 5.25
CA ARG A 27 13.79 1.77 6.38
C ARG A 27 13.59 3.24 5.98
N SER A 28 14.02 3.63 4.77
CA SER A 28 13.79 4.97 4.21
C SER A 28 12.56 5.07 3.31
N LEU A 29 11.74 4.02 3.22
CA LEU A 29 10.58 3.99 2.35
C LEU A 29 9.49 4.92 2.90
N GLU A 30 9.13 5.92 2.10
CA GLU A 30 8.13 6.93 2.44
C GLU A 30 6.90 6.84 1.54
N ARG A 31 7.01 6.15 0.40
CA ARG A 31 5.96 6.10 -0.63
C ARG A 31 5.80 4.70 -1.19
N VAL A 32 4.58 4.17 -1.14
CA VAL A 32 4.22 2.86 -1.70
C VAL A 32 3.09 3.00 -2.70
N GLY A 33 3.24 2.37 -3.85
CA GLY A 33 2.17 2.18 -4.83
C GLY A 33 1.89 0.69 -5.03
N LEU A 34 0.63 0.30 -4.89
CA LEU A 34 0.13 -1.03 -5.24
C LEU A 34 -0.89 -0.89 -6.36
N MET A 35 -0.62 -1.51 -7.51
CA MET A 35 -1.46 -1.47 -8.70
C MET A 35 -1.71 -2.89 -9.19
N ASP A 36 -2.97 -3.27 -9.40
CA ASP A 36 -3.31 -4.62 -9.88
C ASP A 36 -2.69 -5.74 -9.02
N CYS A 37 -2.77 -5.54 -7.69
CA CYS A 37 -2.33 -6.49 -6.65
C CYS A 37 -3.56 -6.96 -5.83
N PRO A 38 -4.51 -7.70 -6.43
CA PRO A 38 -5.79 -8.04 -5.81
C PRO A 38 -5.69 -8.93 -4.57
N GLU A 39 -4.62 -9.72 -4.46
CA GLU A 39 -4.40 -10.62 -3.31
C GLU A 39 -3.65 -9.96 -2.14
N THR A 40 -3.28 -8.68 -2.24
CA THR A 40 -2.72 -7.94 -1.11
C THR A 40 -3.86 -7.40 -0.25
N ASP A 41 -4.14 -8.06 0.88
CA ASP A 41 -5.29 -7.77 1.75
C ASP A 41 -4.91 -7.19 3.13
N ASP A 42 -3.65 -7.31 3.56
CA ASP A 42 -3.14 -6.78 4.83
C ASP A 42 -2.04 -5.72 4.61
N LEU A 43 -2.37 -4.46 4.94
CA LEU A 43 -1.44 -3.34 4.89
C LEU A 43 -0.73 -3.07 6.23
N ALA A 44 -1.03 -3.82 7.30
CA ALA A 44 -0.43 -3.62 8.61
C ALA A 44 1.12 -3.61 8.62
N PRO A 45 1.84 -4.40 7.79
CA PRO A 45 3.30 -4.32 7.76
C PRO A 45 3.85 -2.92 7.43
N LEU A 46 3.11 -2.12 6.65
CA LEU A 46 3.52 -0.76 6.30
C LEU A 46 3.50 0.19 7.51
N ALA A 47 2.81 -0.15 8.60
CA ALA A 47 2.79 0.65 9.83
C ALA A 47 4.14 0.67 10.57
N GLU A 48 5.04 -0.26 10.26
CA GLU A 48 6.42 -0.24 10.78
C GLU A 48 7.29 0.85 10.13
N LEU A 49 6.79 1.48 9.06
CA LEU A 49 7.49 2.50 8.29
C LEU A 49 6.90 3.88 8.56
N GLY A 50 7.70 4.92 8.35
CA GLY A 50 7.24 6.31 8.33
C GLY A 50 6.58 6.68 7.00
N LEU A 51 5.62 5.89 6.54
CA LEU A 51 5.02 6.07 5.22
C LEU A 51 4.21 7.37 5.17
N ASN A 52 4.48 8.21 4.18
CA ASN A 52 3.81 9.50 3.98
C ASN A 52 2.73 9.43 2.90
N GLU A 53 2.93 8.59 1.88
CA GLU A 53 2.05 8.50 0.71
C GLU A 53 1.79 7.04 0.31
N LEU A 54 0.52 6.71 0.11
CA LEU A 54 0.05 5.41 -0.34
C LEU A 54 -0.87 5.59 -1.54
N HIS A 55 -0.55 4.90 -2.64
CA HIS A 55 -1.42 4.78 -3.79
C HIS A 55 -1.90 3.35 -3.94
N LEU A 56 -3.22 3.20 -4.03
CA LEU A 56 -3.87 1.92 -4.24
C LEU A 56 -4.68 2.01 -5.52
N ASN A 57 -4.40 1.14 -6.48
CA ASN A 57 -5.14 1.05 -7.74
C ASN A 57 -5.54 -0.40 -8.00
N ASN A 58 -6.85 -0.63 -8.16
CA ASN A 58 -7.41 -1.94 -8.46
C ASN A 58 -6.88 -3.04 -7.52
N VAL A 59 -6.83 -2.73 -6.22
CA VAL A 59 -6.52 -3.68 -5.15
C VAL A 59 -7.80 -4.33 -4.65
N GLY A 60 -7.66 -5.50 -4.01
CA GLY A 60 -8.78 -6.23 -3.42
C GLY A 60 -9.36 -5.55 -2.17
N THR A 61 -10.05 -6.33 -1.35
CA THR A 61 -10.46 -5.86 -0.02
C THR A 61 -9.22 -5.75 0.87
N ILE A 62 -8.96 -4.55 1.39
CA ILE A 62 -7.77 -4.25 2.19
C ILE A 62 -8.14 -3.99 3.66
N SER A 63 -7.21 -4.34 4.55
CA SER A 63 -7.26 -4.09 5.99
C SER A 63 -5.97 -3.40 6.46
N GLY A 64 -6.00 -2.82 7.67
CA GLY A 64 -4.80 -2.24 8.30
C GLY A 64 -4.47 -0.80 7.91
N LEU A 65 -5.30 -0.12 7.10
CA LEU A 65 -5.15 1.32 6.81
C LEU A 65 -5.20 2.18 8.08
N ASP A 66 -6.03 1.80 9.04
CA ASP A 66 -6.18 2.42 10.35
C ASP A 66 -4.88 2.44 11.17
N ARG A 67 -3.91 1.58 10.82
CA ARG A 67 -2.61 1.48 11.50
C ARG A 67 -1.54 2.39 10.91
N LEU A 68 -1.79 2.99 9.74
CA LEU A 68 -0.81 3.83 9.05
C LEU A 68 -0.80 5.26 9.61
N ALA A 69 -0.40 5.40 10.88
CA ALA A 69 -0.51 6.64 11.64
C ALA A 69 0.29 7.84 11.07
N THR A 70 1.27 7.60 10.20
CA THR A 70 2.07 8.64 9.54
C THR A 70 1.55 9.06 8.17
N LEU A 71 0.56 8.33 7.63
CA LEU A 71 0.05 8.53 6.28
C LEU A 71 -0.62 9.89 6.16
N ARG A 72 -0.19 10.70 5.18
CA ARG A 72 -0.76 12.02 4.90
C ARG A 72 -1.52 12.06 3.58
N TYR A 73 -1.10 11.23 2.63
CA TYR A 73 -1.66 11.19 1.30
C TYR A 73 -2.10 9.77 0.98
N LEU A 74 -3.39 9.60 0.76
CA LEU A 74 -3.97 8.36 0.28
C LEU A 74 -4.67 8.63 -1.05
N THR A 75 -4.27 7.91 -2.10
CA THR A 75 -5.01 7.87 -3.36
C THR A 75 -5.57 6.47 -3.53
N VAL A 76 -6.88 6.37 -3.69
CA VAL A 76 -7.55 5.11 -4.04
C VAL A 76 -8.19 5.28 -5.41
N THR A 77 -7.68 4.54 -6.38
CA THR A 77 -8.26 4.40 -7.71
C THR A 77 -8.97 3.06 -7.77
N THR A 78 -10.27 3.07 -7.58
CA THR A 78 -11.11 1.87 -7.62
C THR A 78 -12.40 2.17 -8.36
N GLU A 79 -13.03 1.14 -8.92
CA GLU A 79 -14.41 1.26 -9.35
C GLU A 79 -15.29 1.47 -8.13
N LEU A 80 -16.31 2.34 -8.24
CA LEU A 80 -17.24 2.65 -7.17
C LEU A 80 -18.62 2.01 -7.47
N PRO A 81 -18.78 0.68 -7.38
CA PRO A 81 -20.01 0.02 -7.79
C PRO A 81 -21.22 0.45 -6.94
N VAL A 82 -21.01 0.87 -5.69
CA VAL A 82 -22.07 1.41 -4.80
C VAL A 82 -21.74 2.79 -4.22
N GLY A 83 -20.91 3.57 -4.93
CA GLY A 83 -20.49 4.92 -4.53
C GLY A 83 -19.42 4.94 -3.44
N LEU A 84 -19.19 6.12 -2.82
CA LEU A 84 -18.09 6.35 -1.86
C LEU A 84 -18.14 5.53 -0.58
N ARG A 85 -19.25 4.82 -0.32
CA ARG A 85 -19.41 3.94 0.85
C ARG A 85 -18.45 2.75 0.84
N THR A 86 -17.86 2.43 -0.31
CA THR A 86 -16.85 1.37 -0.45
C THR A 86 -15.43 1.86 -0.23
N LEU A 87 -15.23 3.16 0.01
CA LEU A 87 -13.90 3.63 0.37
C LEU A 87 -13.51 3.01 1.71
N PRO A 88 -12.27 2.52 1.85
CA PRO A 88 -11.76 2.12 3.14
C PRO A 88 -11.91 3.29 4.13
N PRO A 89 -12.25 3.02 5.40
CA PRO A 89 -12.46 4.05 6.42
C PRO A 89 -11.21 4.89 6.68
#